data_AF-A0AA39TBT4-F1
#
_entry.id   AF-A0AA39TBT4-F1
#
_cell.length_a   1.000
_cell.length_b   1.000
_cell.length_c   1.000
_cell.angle_alpha   90.00
_cell.angle_beta   90.00
_cell.angle_gamma   90.00
#
_symmetry.space_group_name_H-M   'P 1'
#
loop_
_entity.id
_entity.type
_entity.pdbx_description
1 polymer ?
#
loop_
_entity_poly.entity_id
_entity_poly.type
_entity_poly.pdbx_seq_one_letter_code
_entity_poly.pdbx_strand_id
1 'polypeptide(L)'
;MKSDNPSPFLAVRKMSKCPRVGNITKEQRDFLRPYIAYYCRLKARAREHPKPYSVFQSQLWLLWKDRFRSQLQPPDPADKSACEHWYTCRQKDLSAIIRTLEMWEPFYTTGHEREVAQRAKIRAKVANAAKKRSGQEVVSGEHIRRSERMSKPCKLVDNTEGDLP
;
A
#
# COMPACT_ATOMS: atom_id res chain seq x y z
N MET A 1 -39.44 -49.78 -24.23
CA MET A 1 -37.96 -49.77 -24.21
C MET A 1 -37.50 -48.33 -24.10
N LYS A 2 -37.20 -47.85 -22.88
CA LYS A 2 -36.61 -46.52 -22.66
C LYS A 2 -35.12 -46.72 -22.41
N SER A 3 -34.33 -46.09 -23.27
CA SER A 3 -32.88 -46.12 -23.29
C SER A 3 -32.33 -45.34 -22.10
N ASP A 4 -31.69 -46.04 -21.16
CA ASP A 4 -30.89 -45.47 -20.09
C ASP A 4 -29.51 -45.12 -20.64
N ASN A 5 -29.37 -43.89 -21.14
CA ASN A 5 -28.06 -43.31 -21.40
C ASN A 5 -27.93 -42.04 -20.56
N PRO A 6 -27.29 -42.08 -19.38
CA PRO A 6 -27.01 -40.88 -18.62
C PRO A 6 -25.98 -40.04 -19.40
N SER A 7 -26.44 -38.90 -19.91
CA SER A 7 -25.63 -37.92 -20.62
C SER A 7 -24.33 -37.61 -19.87
N PRO A 8 -23.16 -37.62 -20.55
CA PRO A 8 -21.87 -37.32 -19.92
C PRO A 8 -21.81 -35.90 -19.34
N PHE A 9 -22.76 -35.03 -19.70
CA PHE A 9 -22.89 -33.67 -19.18
C PHE A 9 -23.55 -33.59 -17.79
N LEU A 10 -24.19 -34.65 -17.29
CA LEU A 10 -24.79 -34.66 -15.95
C LEU A 10 -23.80 -35.03 -14.84
N ALA A 11 -22.65 -35.63 -15.18
CA ALA A 11 -21.62 -36.00 -14.21
C ALA A 11 -20.80 -34.80 -13.67
N VAL A 12 -21.00 -33.60 -14.22
CA VAL A 12 -20.20 -32.41 -13.87
C VAL A 12 -20.69 -31.71 -12.59
N ARG A 13 -21.85 -32.10 -12.03
CA ARG A 13 -22.46 -31.38 -10.89
C ARG A 13 -21.97 -31.77 -9.49
N LYS A 14 -21.02 -32.69 -9.35
CA LYS A 14 -20.46 -33.12 -8.05
C LYS A 14 -18.93 -33.08 -7.95
N MET A 15 -18.27 -32.22 -8.72
CA MET A 15 -16.88 -31.87 -8.38
C MET A 15 -16.92 -30.66 -7.45
N SER A 16 -16.47 -30.88 -6.21
CA SER A 16 -16.17 -29.83 -5.23
C SER A 16 -15.54 -28.65 -5.95
N LYS A 17 -16.15 -27.48 -5.78
CA LYS A 17 -15.63 -26.20 -6.27
C LYS A 17 -14.29 -25.93 -5.58
N CYS A 18 -13.22 -26.55 -6.06
CA CYS A 18 -11.88 -26.00 -5.86
C CYS A 18 -11.96 -24.55 -6.34
N PRO A 19 -11.59 -23.56 -5.52
CA PRO A 19 -11.62 -22.17 -5.95
C PRO A 19 -10.78 -22.05 -7.21
N ARG A 20 -11.44 -21.79 -8.35
CA ARG A 20 -10.72 -21.34 -9.55
C ARG A 20 -9.92 -20.11 -9.15
N VAL A 21 -8.77 -19.91 -9.80
CA VAL A 21 -7.79 -18.81 -9.66
C VAL A 21 -8.38 -17.39 -9.87
N GLY A 22 -9.71 -17.21 -9.81
CA GLY A 22 -10.43 -15.99 -10.18
C GLY A 22 -10.73 -15.00 -9.06
N ASN A 23 -10.67 -15.38 -7.78
CA ASN A 23 -11.10 -14.48 -6.69
C ASN A 23 -9.98 -14.20 -5.68
N ILE A 24 -8.92 -13.54 -6.12
CA ILE A 24 -7.97 -12.91 -5.18
C ILE A 24 -8.74 -11.82 -4.44
N THR A 25 -8.95 -12.00 -3.13
CA THR A 25 -9.64 -10.98 -2.35
C THR A 25 -8.76 -9.72 -2.26
N LYS A 26 -9.40 -8.55 -2.12
CA LYS A 26 -8.66 -7.29 -1.93
C LYS A 26 -7.72 -7.39 -0.74
N GLU A 27 -8.15 -8.03 0.34
CA GLU A 27 -7.36 -8.26 1.54
C GLU A 27 -6.12 -9.13 1.28
N GLN A 28 -6.27 -10.24 0.55
CA GLN A 28 -5.13 -11.10 0.18
C GLN A 28 -4.12 -10.34 -0.69
N ARG A 29 -4.62 -9.53 -1.63
CA ARG A 29 -3.77 -8.66 -2.46
C ARG A 29 -3.01 -7.65 -1.63
N ASP A 30 -3.71 -6.90 -0.78
CA ASP A 30 -3.10 -5.83 0.02
C ASP A 30 -2.10 -6.41 1.04
N PHE A 31 -2.40 -7.58 1.61
CA PHE A 31 -1.47 -8.31 2.47
C PHE A 31 -0.20 -8.75 1.74
N LEU A 32 -0.32 -9.31 0.52
CA LEU A 32 0.82 -9.84 -0.22
C LEU A 32 1.65 -8.75 -0.91
N ARG A 33 1.04 -7.63 -1.30
CA ARG A 33 1.68 -6.52 -2.03
C ARG A 33 3.07 -6.13 -1.49
N PRO A 34 3.29 -5.86 -0.19
CA PRO A 34 4.61 -5.46 0.32
C PRO A 34 5.69 -6.53 0.14
N TYR A 35 5.31 -7.79 0.00
CA TYR A 35 6.26 -8.92 -0.09
C TYR A 35 6.67 -9.23 -1.53
N ILE A 36 5.91 -8.80 -2.54
CA ILE A 36 6.11 -9.21 -3.94
C ILE A 36 7.48 -8.79 -4.49
N ALA A 37 7.88 -7.53 -4.30
CA ALA A 37 9.17 -7.06 -4.81
C ALA A 37 10.34 -7.84 -4.20
N TYR A 38 10.26 -8.19 -2.92
CA TYR A 38 11.28 -9.00 -2.26
C TYR A 38 11.24 -10.46 -2.73
N TYR A 39 10.04 -11.03 -2.90
CA TYR A 39 9.83 -12.35 -3.48
C TYR A 39 10.48 -12.47 -4.87
N CYS A 40 10.21 -11.52 -5.77
CA CYS A 40 10.77 -11.47 -7.12
C CYS A 40 12.31 -11.45 -7.11
N ARG A 41 12.91 -10.63 -6.25
CA ARG A 41 14.37 -10.55 -6.10
C ARG A 41 14.98 -11.87 -5.63
N LEU A 42 14.37 -12.53 -4.64
CA LEU A 42 14.85 -13.83 -4.15
C LEU A 42 14.67 -14.92 -5.21
N LYS A 43 13.54 -14.92 -5.92
CA LYS A 43 13.25 -15.87 -7.01
C LYS A 43 14.27 -15.77 -8.14
N ALA A 44 14.66 -14.55 -8.53
CA ALA A 44 15.66 -14.32 -9.57
C ALA A 44 17.03 -14.93 -9.22
N ARG A 45 17.39 -14.92 -7.92
CA ARG A 45 18.65 -15.48 -7.41
C ARG A 45 18.55 -16.92 -6.95
N ALA A 46 17.37 -17.54 -7.01
CA ALA A 46 17.11 -18.86 -6.43
C ALA A 46 17.93 -19.99 -7.09
N ARG A 47 18.36 -19.81 -8.35
CA ARG A 47 19.23 -20.77 -9.04
C ARG A 47 20.63 -20.85 -8.40
N GLU A 48 21.17 -19.72 -7.98
CA GLU A 48 22.51 -19.62 -7.38
C GLU A 48 22.45 -19.78 -5.86
N HIS A 49 21.43 -19.20 -5.24
CA HIS A 49 21.21 -19.19 -3.79
C HIS A 49 19.77 -19.63 -3.47
N PRO A 50 19.49 -20.95 -3.46
CA PRO A 50 18.13 -21.45 -3.27
C PRO A 50 17.59 -21.27 -1.84
N LYS A 51 18.48 -21.34 -0.83
CA LYS A 51 18.08 -21.33 0.59
C LYS A 51 17.33 -20.05 1.03
N PRO A 52 17.78 -18.83 0.71
CA PRO A 52 17.01 -17.62 1.02
C PRO A 52 15.59 -17.63 0.45
N TYR A 53 15.43 -18.10 -0.79
CA TYR A 53 14.12 -18.17 -1.44
C TYR A 53 13.20 -19.18 -0.76
N SER A 54 13.67 -20.40 -0.47
CA SER A 54 12.86 -21.43 0.18
C SER A 54 12.45 -21.07 1.61
N VAL A 55 13.36 -20.45 2.38
CA VAL A 55 13.06 -19.93 3.72
C VAL A 55 11.98 -18.87 3.65
N PHE A 56 12.12 -17.92 2.72
CA PHE A 56 11.12 -16.86 2.55
C PHE A 56 9.75 -17.41 2.13
N GLN A 57 9.70 -18.36 1.18
CA GLN A 57 8.46 -19.02 0.79
C GLN A 57 7.77 -19.70 1.98
N SER A 58 8.54 -20.38 2.82
CA SER A 58 8.02 -21.06 4.02
C SER A 58 7.47 -20.05 5.03
N GLN A 59 8.19 -18.97 5.31
CA GLN A 59 7.72 -17.91 6.22
C GLN A 59 6.46 -17.22 5.69
N LEU A 60 6.44 -16.89 4.39
CA LEU A 60 5.30 -16.25 3.76
C LEU A 60 4.06 -17.16 3.80
N TRP A 61 4.25 -18.46 3.57
CA TRP A 61 3.19 -19.46 3.73
C TRP A 61 2.62 -19.47 5.15
N LEU A 62 3.49 -19.49 6.18
CA LEU A 62 3.05 -19.48 7.58
C LEU A 62 2.26 -18.22 7.93
N LEU A 63 2.74 -17.05 7.51
CA LEU A 63 2.06 -15.78 7.76
C LEU A 63 0.70 -15.73 7.05
N TRP A 64 0.66 -16.19 5.79
CA TRP A 64 -0.56 -16.17 4.99
C TRP A 64 -1.63 -17.13 5.55
N LYS A 65 -1.26 -18.37 5.87
CA LYS A 65 -2.23 -19.36 6.40
C LYS A 65 -2.82 -18.93 7.73
N ASP A 66 -2.03 -18.31 8.60
CA ASP A 66 -2.49 -17.85 9.92
C ASP A 66 -3.40 -16.63 9.76
N ARG A 67 -3.00 -15.66 8.91
CA ARG A 67 -3.80 -14.47 8.65
C ARG A 67 -5.17 -14.77 8.08
N PHE A 68 -5.25 -15.75 7.18
CA PHE A 68 -6.49 -16.10 6.47
C PHE A 68 -7.13 -17.39 6.98
N ARG A 69 -6.73 -17.89 8.16
CA ARG A 69 -7.19 -19.19 8.70
C ARG A 69 -8.72 -19.36 8.67
N SER A 70 -9.46 -18.33 9.05
CA SER A 70 -10.93 -18.32 9.04
C SER A 70 -11.52 -18.44 7.63
N GLN A 71 -10.86 -17.86 6.62
CA GLN A 71 -11.27 -17.93 5.22
C GLN A 71 -10.88 -19.26 4.58
N LEU A 72 -9.77 -19.86 5.02
CA LEU A 72 -9.22 -21.10 4.43
C LEU A 72 -9.84 -22.37 5.00
N GLN A 73 -10.51 -22.29 6.16
CA GLN A 73 -11.24 -23.38 6.83
C GLN A 73 -10.43 -24.70 6.85
N PRO A 74 -9.37 -24.77 7.67
CA PRO A 74 -8.55 -25.98 7.75
C PRO A 74 -9.41 -27.18 8.21
N PRO A 75 -9.14 -28.38 7.69
CA PRO A 75 -9.81 -29.61 8.11
C PRO A 75 -9.46 -29.96 9.56
N ASP A 76 -10.14 -30.97 10.09
CA ASP A 76 -9.83 -31.55 11.40
C ASP A 76 -8.37 -32.02 11.44
N PRO A 77 -7.55 -31.56 12.42
CA PRO A 77 -6.17 -32.03 12.57
C PRO A 77 -6.02 -33.53 12.81
N ALA A 78 -7.08 -34.23 13.24
CA ALA A 78 -7.07 -35.69 13.39
C ALA A 78 -7.01 -36.42 12.03
N ASP A 79 -7.53 -35.80 10.96
CA ASP A 79 -7.48 -36.35 9.60
C ASP A 79 -6.20 -35.89 8.87
N LYS A 80 -5.16 -36.72 8.97
CA LYS A 80 -3.86 -36.45 8.33
C LYS A 80 -3.97 -36.35 6.81
N SER A 81 -4.79 -37.18 6.16
CA SER A 81 -4.90 -37.20 4.71
C SER A 81 -5.62 -35.96 4.18
N ALA A 82 -6.72 -35.56 4.84
CA ALA A 82 -7.39 -34.30 4.53
C ALA A 82 -6.48 -33.09 4.76
N CYS A 83 -5.70 -33.09 5.86
CA CYS A 83 -4.70 -32.06 6.12
C CYS A 83 -3.67 -31.94 4.99
N GLU A 84 -3.03 -33.04 4.59
CA GLU A 84 -2.02 -33.04 3.52
C GLU A 84 -2.58 -32.54 2.18
N HIS A 85 -3.77 -33.01 1.82
CA HIS A 85 -4.46 -32.57 0.61
C HIS A 85 -4.78 -31.07 0.67
N TRP A 86 -5.32 -30.60 1.81
CA TRP A 86 -5.62 -29.19 2.02
C TRP A 86 -4.37 -28.32 1.94
N TYR A 87 -3.27 -28.72 2.57
CA TYR A 87 -1.99 -28.00 2.50
C TYR A 87 -1.51 -27.85 1.06
N THR A 88 -1.54 -28.95 0.30
CA THR A 88 -1.13 -28.97 -1.11
C THR A 88 -1.99 -28.03 -1.95
N CYS A 89 -3.31 -28.07 -1.76
CA CYS A 89 -4.25 -27.21 -2.47
C CYS A 89 -4.02 -25.73 -2.15
N ARG A 90 -3.85 -25.38 -0.87
CA ARG A 90 -3.69 -23.98 -0.44
C ARG A 90 -2.34 -23.39 -0.80
N GLN A 91 -1.28 -24.20 -0.81
CA GLN A 91 0.02 -23.76 -1.32
C GLN A 91 -0.03 -23.47 -2.83
N LYS A 92 -0.79 -24.26 -3.61
CA LYS A 92 -1.05 -23.98 -5.03
C LYS A 92 -1.82 -22.68 -5.21
N ASP A 93 -2.84 -22.44 -4.39
CA ASP A 93 -3.59 -21.17 -4.41
C ASP A 93 -2.69 -19.97 -4.13
N LEU A 94 -1.91 -20.01 -3.05
CA LEU A 94 -0.97 -18.94 -2.71
C LEU A 94 0.02 -18.68 -3.85
N SER A 95 0.57 -19.75 -4.44
CA SER A 95 1.49 -19.65 -5.57
C SER A 95 0.84 -18.98 -6.78
N ALA A 96 -0.43 -19.30 -7.07
CA ALA A 96 -1.18 -18.69 -8.15
C ALA A 96 -1.44 -17.19 -7.89
N ILE A 97 -1.83 -16.83 -6.65
CA ILE A 97 -2.03 -15.43 -6.25
C ILE A 97 -0.72 -14.64 -6.41
N ILE A 98 0.39 -15.16 -5.90
CA ILE A 98 1.70 -14.50 -6.01
C ILE A 98 2.05 -14.30 -7.49
N ARG A 99 1.90 -15.31 -8.34
CA ARG A 99 2.17 -15.20 -9.78
C ARG A 99 1.32 -14.11 -10.45
N THR A 100 0.06 -13.97 -10.09
CA THR A 100 -0.80 -12.89 -10.60
C THR A 100 -0.29 -11.52 -10.14
N LEU A 101 0.15 -11.40 -8.88
CA LEU A 101 0.68 -10.15 -8.36
C LEU A 101 2.05 -9.79 -8.95
N GLU A 102 2.93 -10.77 -9.19
CA GLU A 102 4.20 -10.59 -9.92
C GLU A 102 3.95 -9.98 -11.30
N MET A 103 2.96 -10.49 -12.04
CA MET A 103 2.59 -9.96 -13.35
C MET A 103 2.12 -8.51 -13.28
N TRP A 104 1.49 -8.11 -12.17
CA TRP A 104 0.97 -6.76 -11.98
C TRP A 104 2.01 -5.80 -11.38
N GLU A 105 3.11 -6.30 -10.81
CA GLU A 105 4.16 -5.50 -10.18
C GLU A 105 4.64 -4.34 -11.07
N PRO A 106 4.97 -4.53 -12.37
CA PRO A 106 5.45 -3.44 -13.22
C PRO A 106 4.46 -2.28 -13.35
N PHE A 107 3.16 -2.56 -13.25
CA PHE A 107 2.11 -1.54 -13.33
C PHE A 107 1.97 -0.78 -12.01
N TYR A 108 2.19 -1.46 -10.88
CA TYR A 108 2.19 -0.83 -9.57
C TYR A 108 3.44 0.02 -9.34
N THR A 109 4.63 -0.44 -9.74
CA THR A 109 5.89 0.32 -9.59
C THR A 109 5.87 1.57 -10.45
N THR A 110 5.49 1.46 -11.73
CA THR A 110 5.40 2.61 -12.64
C THR A 110 4.37 3.65 -12.15
N GLY A 111 3.23 3.20 -11.62
CA GLY A 111 2.23 4.09 -11.00
C GLY A 111 2.76 4.79 -9.74
N HIS A 112 3.45 4.04 -8.89
CA HIS A 112 4.04 4.56 -7.65
C HIS A 112 5.16 5.57 -7.91
N GLU A 113 6.05 5.32 -8.88
CA GLU A 113 7.11 6.24 -9.27
C GLU A 113 6.54 7.57 -9.79
N ARG A 114 5.47 7.52 -10.59
CA ARG A 114 4.76 8.72 -11.06
C ARG A 114 4.14 9.49 -9.90
N GLU A 115 3.52 8.81 -8.95
CA GLU A 115 2.92 9.43 -7.77
C GLU A 115 3.98 10.09 -6.88
N VAL A 116 5.10 9.40 -6.61
CA VAL A 116 6.24 9.93 -5.84
C VAL A 116 6.84 11.15 -6.54
N ALA A 117 7.04 11.10 -7.85
CA ALA A 117 7.52 12.23 -8.64
C ALA A 117 6.55 13.41 -8.60
N GLN A 118 5.24 13.17 -8.65
CA GLN A 118 4.23 14.22 -8.53
C GLN A 118 4.23 14.87 -7.15
N ARG A 119 4.30 14.07 -6.08
CA ARG A 119 4.43 14.58 -4.70
C ARG A 119 5.72 15.40 -4.52
N ALA A 120 6.83 14.96 -5.10
CA ALA A 120 8.09 15.71 -5.10
C ALA A 120 7.95 17.07 -5.83
N LYS A 121 7.29 17.10 -7.00
CA LYS A 121 7.00 18.35 -7.73
C LYS A 121 6.14 19.32 -6.91
N ILE A 122 5.12 18.82 -6.21
CA ILE A 122 4.27 19.64 -5.34
C ILE A 122 5.10 20.23 -4.19
N ARG A 123 5.89 19.41 -3.50
CA ARG A 123 6.78 19.89 -2.42
C ARG A 123 7.77 20.94 -2.90
N ALA A 124 8.37 20.76 -4.08
CA ALA A 124 9.27 21.74 -4.68
C ALA A 124 8.55 23.07 -5.01
N LYS A 125 7.32 23.02 -5.52
CA LYS A 125 6.49 24.22 -5.74
C LYS A 125 6.19 24.96 -4.44
N VAL A 126 5.83 24.24 -3.38
CA VAL A 126 5.57 24.81 -2.05
C VAL A 126 6.84 25.46 -1.46
N ALA A 127 7.99 24.77 -1.52
CA ALA A 127 9.26 25.31 -1.06
C ALA A 127 9.68 26.58 -1.84
N ASN A 128 9.52 26.58 -3.16
CA ASN A 128 9.81 27.75 -4.00
C ASN A 128 8.86 28.92 -3.70
N ALA A 129 7.57 28.66 -3.42
CA ALA A 129 6.62 29.70 -3.03
C ALA A 129 6.96 30.30 -1.65
N ALA A 130 7.38 29.48 -0.69
CA ALA A 130 7.86 29.94 0.60
C ALA A 130 9.12 30.82 0.47
N LYS A 131 10.08 30.40 -0.37
CA LYS A 131 11.33 31.13 -0.62
C LYS A 131 11.11 32.47 -1.33
N LYS A 132 10.11 32.56 -2.23
CA LYS A 132 9.71 33.82 -2.87
C LYS A 132 9.07 34.81 -1.89
N ARG A 133 8.32 34.31 -0.89
CA ARG A 133 7.77 35.16 0.19
C ARG A 133 8.83 35.64 1.17
N SER A 134 9.90 34.87 1.40
CA SER A 134 11.03 35.28 2.25
C SER A 134 12.13 36.06 1.51
N GLY A 135 12.06 36.16 0.18
CA GLY A 135 12.99 36.93 -0.66
C GLY A 135 12.45 38.29 -1.10
N GLN A 136 11.25 38.65 -0.66
CA GLN A 136 10.67 39.99 -0.84
C GLN A 136 10.97 40.86 0.40
N GLU A 137 12.19 40.77 0.91
CA GLU A 137 12.75 41.73 1.84
C GLU A 137 14.26 41.76 1.56
N VAL A 138 14.77 42.96 1.28
CA VAL A 138 16.19 43.30 1.03
C VAL A 138 16.72 43.04 -0.39
N VAL A 139 16.40 43.94 -1.33
CA VAL A 139 17.36 44.37 -2.35
C VAL A 139 17.39 45.90 -2.43
N SER A 140 18.52 46.43 -1.93
CA SER A 140 19.26 47.61 -2.40
C SER A 140 18.65 49.02 -2.31
N GLY A 141 19.32 49.89 -1.57
CA GLY A 141 19.12 51.34 -1.55
C GLY A 141 20.02 52.04 -0.54
N GLU A 142 21.31 52.18 -0.87
CA GLU A 142 22.28 52.92 -0.06
C GLU A 142 22.08 54.44 -0.20
N HIS A 143 21.83 55.09 0.94
CA HIS A 143 21.88 56.52 1.33
C HIS A 143 21.77 57.67 0.30
N ILE A 144 20.92 58.67 0.61
CA ILE A 144 21.32 60.04 1.07
C ILE A 144 20.09 60.99 1.11
N ARG A 145 19.97 61.72 2.25
CA ARG A 145 19.52 63.12 2.49
C ARG A 145 18.29 63.38 3.39
N ARG A 146 18.63 64.04 4.51
CA ARG A 146 17.81 64.79 5.49
C ARG A 146 16.77 65.72 4.85
N SER A 147 15.61 65.86 5.50
CA SER A 147 14.99 67.17 5.72
C SER A 147 14.17 67.18 7.02
N GLU A 148 14.46 68.19 7.84
CA GLU A 148 13.85 68.50 9.14
C GLU A 148 12.42 69.06 8.98
N ARG A 149 11.52 68.79 9.96
CA ARG A 149 10.94 69.78 10.90
C ARG A 149 9.67 69.24 11.59
N MET A 150 9.71 69.35 12.92
CA MET A 150 8.69 69.26 14.00
C MET A 150 7.20 69.36 13.59
N SER A 151 6.25 68.71 14.27
CA SER A 151 5.89 69.03 15.67
C SER A 151 5.12 67.92 16.39
N LYS A 152 5.47 67.64 17.65
CA LYS A 152 4.53 67.22 18.71
C LYS A 152 3.88 68.50 19.26
N PRO A 153 2.56 68.54 19.50
CA PRO A 153 2.02 68.31 20.87
C PRO A 153 0.60 67.68 20.81
N CYS A 154 -0.12 67.30 21.87
CA CYS A 154 -0.03 67.45 23.32
C CYS A 154 -0.79 66.27 23.97
N LYS A 155 -0.37 65.84 25.16
CA LYS A 155 -1.26 65.10 26.07
C LYS A 155 -2.29 66.09 26.62
N LEU A 156 -3.56 65.70 26.65
CA LEU A 156 -4.54 66.25 27.59
C LEU A 156 -4.96 65.10 28.49
N VAL A 157 -4.63 65.23 29.78
CA VAL A 157 -5.16 64.42 30.88
C VAL A 157 -6.27 65.29 31.47
N ASP A 158 -7.48 64.74 31.67
CA ASP A 158 -7.95 64.55 33.04
C ASP A 158 -9.15 63.59 33.16
N ASN A 159 -9.18 63.00 34.35
CA ASN A 159 -9.99 61.89 34.82
C ASN A 159 -11.42 62.32 35.17
N THR A 160 -12.36 61.37 35.16
CA THR A 160 -13.25 61.08 36.32
C THR A 160 -14.12 59.84 36.04
N GLU A 161 -14.04 58.88 36.98
CA GLU A 161 -15.13 58.14 37.67
C GLU A 161 -16.47 57.94 36.94
N GLY A 162 -17.20 56.83 37.00
CA GLY A 162 -17.18 55.50 37.62
C GLY A 162 -18.21 54.70 36.76
N ASP A 163 -18.73 53.53 37.06
CA ASP A 163 -18.76 52.64 38.20
C ASP A 163 -19.34 51.33 37.59
N LEU A 164 -18.84 50.17 38.03
CA LEU A 164 -19.45 48.87 37.74
C LEU A 164 -20.71 48.70 38.62
N PRO A 165 -21.71 47.93 38.18
CA PRO A 165 -21.67 46.47 38.34
C PRO A 165 -21.79 45.67 37.04
#